data_AF-A0A8V8TQ89-F1
#
_entry.id   AF-A0A8V8TQ89-F1
#
_cell.length_a   1.000
_cell.length_b   1.000
_cell.length_c   1.000
_cell.angle_alpha   90.00
_cell.angle_beta   90.00
_cell.angle_gamma   90.00
#
_symmetry.space_group_name_H-M   'P 1'
#
loop_
_entity.id
_entity.type
_entity.pdbx_description
1 polymer ?
#
loop_
_entity_poly.entity_id
_entity_poly.type
_entity_poly.pdbx_seq_one_letter_code
_entity_poly.pdbx_strand_id
1 'polypeptide(L)'
;MQRSPLEKASVVSKLFFSWTRPILRKGYRQRLELSDIYQIPSVDSADNLSEKLEREWDRELASKKNPKLINALRRCFFWRFMFYGIFLYLGEVTKAVQPLLLGRIIASYDPDNKEERSIAIYLGIGLCLLFIVRTLLLHPAIFGLHHIGMQMRIAMFSLIYKKTLKLSSRVLDKISIGQLVSLLSNNLNKFDEGLALAHFVWIAPLQVALLMGLIWELLQASAFCGLGFLIVLALFQAGLGRMMMKYRDQRAGKISERLVITSEMIENIQSVKAYCWEEAMEKMIENLRQTELKLTRKAAYVRYFNSSAFFFSGFFVVFLSVLPYALIKGIILRKIFTTISFCIVLRMAVTRQFPWAVQTWYDSLGAINKIQDFLQKQEYKTLEYNLTTTEVVMENVTAFWEEGFGELFEKAKQNNNNRKTSNGDDSLFFSNFSLLGTPVLKDINFKIERGQLLAVAGSTGAGKTSLLMVIMGELEPSEGKIKHSGRISFCSQFSWIMPGTIKENIIFGVSYDEYRYRSVIKACQLEEVRNYVKTF
;
A
#
# COMPACT_ATOMS: atom_id res chain seq x y z
N MET A 1 1.48 19.86 -21.79
CA MET A 1 0.86 20.17 -20.48
C MET A 1 1.54 21.38 -19.86
N GLN A 2 0.79 22.20 -19.12
CA GLN A 2 1.34 23.39 -18.46
C GLN A 2 2.11 23.01 -17.19
N ARG A 3 3.26 23.65 -16.92
CA ARG A 3 4.05 23.40 -15.70
C ARG A 3 3.31 23.83 -14.43
N SER A 4 3.64 23.19 -13.31
CA SER A 4 3.02 23.48 -12.01
C SER A 4 3.27 24.93 -11.55
N PRO A 5 2.22 25.68 -11.15
CA PRO A 5 2.39 27.01 -10.55
C PRO A 5 3.08 26.95 -9.18
N LEU A 6 3.15 25.77 -8.54
CA LEU A 6 3.82 25.58 -7.25
C LEU A 6 5.33 25.83 -7.33
N GLU A 7 5.96 25.54 -8.48
CA GLU A 7 7.41 25.75 -8.67
C GLU A 7 7.78 27.24 -8.65
N LYS A 8 6.91 28.11 -9.17
CA LYS A 8 7.12 29.57 -9.23
C LYS A 8 6.48 30.33 -8.06
N ALA A 9 5.84 29.64 -7.13
CA ALA A 9 5.11 30.28 -6.03
C ALA A 9 6.06 30.89 -4.98
N SER A 10 5.78 32.12 -4.56
CA SER A 10 6.46 32.75 -3.42
C SER A 10 6.15 32.04 -2.10
N VAL A 11 6.94 32.28 -1.06
CA VAL A 11 6.73 31.68 0.28
C VAL A 11 5.33 32.01 0.81
N VAL A 12 4.88 33.27 0.66
CA VAL A 12 3.53 33.69 1.06
C VAL A 12 2.46 32.95 0.25
N SER A 13 2.68 32.77 -1.04
CA SER A 13 1.73 32.03 -1.89
C SER A 13 1.63 30.56 -1.51
N LYS A 14 2.74 29.93 -1.14
CA LYS A 14 2.77 28.55 -0.63
C LYS A 14 2.09 28.42 0.74
N LEU A 15 2.30 29.39 1.64
CA LEU A 15 1.71 29.39 2.98
C LEU A 15 0.18 29.54 2.96
N PHE A 16 -0.33 30.44 2.11
CA PHE A 16 -1.78 30.72 1.98
C PHE A 16 -2.46 29.94 0.85
N PHE A 17 -1.75 29.01 0.20
CA PHE A 17 -2.25 28.23 -0.95
C PHE A 17 -2.84 29.07 -2.10
N SER A 18 -2.40 30.32 -2.27
CA SER A 18 -2.98 31.24 -3.27
C SER A 18 -2.71 30.80 -4.72
N TRP A 19 -1.69 29.96 -4.94
CA TRP A 19 -1.36 29.36 -6.24
C TRP A 19 -2.46 28.43 -6.77
N THR A 20 -3.36 27.93 -5.91
CA THR A 20 -4.52 27.10 -6.31
C THR A 20 -5.68 27.94 -6.88
N ARG A 21 -5.71 29.25 -6.60
CA ARG A 21 -6.84 30.13 -6.97
C ARG A 21 -7.23 30.07 -8.46
N PRO A 22 -6.31 30.00 -9.44
CA PRO A 22 -6.67 29.97 -10.86
C PRO A 22 -7.52 28.76 -11.24
N ILE A 23 -7.15 27.55 -10.79
CA ILE A 23 -7.89 26.34 -11.13
C ILE A 23 -9.26 26.31 -10.44
N LEU A 24 -9.37 26.81 -9.19
CA LEU A 24 -10.67 26.95 -8.52
C LEU A 24 -11.59 27.92 -9.28
N ARG A 25 -11.06 29.06 -9.75
CA ARG A 25 -11.85 30.04 -10.51
C ARG A 25 -12.31 29.48 -11.85
N LYS A 26 -11.45 28.69 -12.52
CA LYS A 26 -11.77 28.04 -13.79
C LYS A 26 -12.83 26.96 -13.60
N GLY A 27 -12.63 26.04 -12.66
CA GLY A 27 -13.55 24.94 -12.34
C GLY A 27 -14.91 25.39 -11.79
N TYR A 28 -14.98 26.58 -11.19
CA TYR A 28 -16.26 27.18 -10.79
C TYR A 28 -17.08 27.68 -11.99
N ARG A 29 -16.42 28.15 -13.06
CA ARG A 29 -17.07 28.76 -14.23
C ARG A 29 -17.32 27.77 -15.36
N GLN A 30 -16.47 26.75 -15.47
CA GLN A 30 -16.46 25.79 -16.57
C GLN A 30 -16.12 24.40 -16.02
N ARG A 31 -16.59 23.36 -16.71
CA ARG A 31 -16.11 22.00 -16.45
C ARG A 31 -14.61 21.94 -16.76
N LEU A 32 -13.84 21.34 -15.86
CA LEU A 32 -12.40 21.18 -16.04
C LEU A 32 -12.12 20.11 -17.09
N GLU A 33 -11.25 20.45 -18.05
CA GLU A 33 -10.76 19.53 -19.06
C GLU A 33 -9.33 19.04 -18.72
N LEU A 34 -8.90 17.93 -19.32
CA LEU A 34 -7.56 17.37 -19.05
C LEU A 34 -6.42 18.36 -19.38
N SER A 35 -6.63 19.26 -20.35
CA SER A 35 -5.67 20.31 -20.70
C SER A 35 -5.43 21.32 -19.58
N ASP A 36 -6.37 21.44 -18.64
CA ASP A 36 -6.32 22.42 -17.53
C ASP A 36 -5.52 21.91 -16.33
N ILE A 37 -5.21 20.62 -16.32
CA ILE A 37 -4.45 19.98 -15.24
C ILE A 37 -2.97 20.28 -15.43
N TYR A 38 -2.34 20.76 -14.36
CA TYR A 38 -0.93 21.05 -14.34
C TYR A 38 -0.09 19.77 -14.30
N GLN A 39 1.07 19.82 -14.93
CA GLN A 39 2.09 18.80 -14.79
C GLN A 39 2.60 18.76 -13.33
N ILE A 40 2.98 17.57 -12.87
CA ILE A 40 3.56 17.36 -11.54
C ILE A 40 4.86 18.16 -11.36
N PRO A 41 5.19 18.59 -10.12
CA PRO A 41 6.50 19.14 -9.80
C PRO A 41 7.62 18.12 -10.05
N SER A 42 8.78 18.61 -10.48
CA SER A 42 9.99 17.80 -10.71
C SER A 42 10.45 16.99 -9.49
N VAL A 43 10.18 17.47 -8.28
CA VAL A 43 10.50 16.78 -7.00
C VAL A 43 9.69 15.49 -6.82
N ASP A 44 8.48 15.44 -7.39
CA ASP A 44 7.51 14.35 -7.21
C ASP A 44 7.50 13.35 -8.37
N SER A 45 8.47 13.45 -9.29
CA SER A 45 8.58 12.52 -10.42
C SER A 45 8.83 11.09 -9.93
N ALA A 46 8.16 10.11 -10.55
CA ALA A 46 8.32 8.70 -10.21
C ALA A 46 9.77 8.23 -10.33
N ASP A 47 10.50 8.66 -11.36
CA ASP A 47 11.89 8.27 -11.60
C ASP A 47 12.79 8.61 -10.42
N ASN A 48 12.82 9.88 -10.00
CA ASN A 48 13.62 10.35 -8.86
C ASN A 48 13.25 9.65 -7.55
N LEU A 49 11.96 9.43 -7.30
CA LEU A 49 11.49 8.79 -6.07
C LEU A 49 11.80 7.30 -6.05
N SER A 50 11.67 6.62 -7.19
CA SER A 50 11.99 5.21 -7.36
C SER A 50 13.49 4.97 -7.17
N GLU A 51 14.34 5.73 -7.86
CA GLU A 51 15.79 5.63 -7.79
C GLU A 51 16.32 5.87 -6.37
N LYS A 52 15.76 6.87 -5.68
CA LYS A 52 16.15 7.19 -4.30
C LYS A 52 15.87 6.04 -3.33
N LEU A 53 14.68 5.43 -3.43
CA LEU A 53 14.28 4.35 -2.52
C LEU A 53 14.96 3.02 -2.89
N GLU A 54 15.12 2.74 -4.18
CA GLU A 54 15.80 1.55 -4.69
C GLU A 54 17.25 1.49 -4.21
N ARG A 55 18.01 2.58 -4.37
CA ARG A 55 19.39 2.67 -3.87
C ARG A 55 19.51 2.41 -2.36
N GLU A 56 18.58 2.93 -1.57
CA GLU A 56 18.60 2.74 -0.10
C GLU A 56 18.11 1.35 0.33
N TRP A 57 17.28 0.70 -0.51
CA TRP A 57 16.85 -0.68 -0.33
C TRP A 57 17.96 -1.65 -0.68
N ASP A 58 18.65 -1.46 -1.80
CA ASP A 58 19.81 -2.28 -2.21
C ASP A 58 20.94 -2.18 -1.17
N ARG A 59 21.17 -0.98 -0.62
CA ARG A 59 22.09 -0.78 0.49
C ARG A 59 21.68 -1.55 1.75
N GLU A 60 20.38 -1.66 2.04
CA GLU A 60 19.88 -2.44 3.18
C GLU A 60 20.07 -3.95 2.95
N LEU A 61 19.75 -4.44 1.75
CA LEU A 61 19.96 -5.82 1.33
C LEU A 61 21.43 -6.24 1.43
N ALA A 62 22.35 -5.37 1.00
CA ALA A 62 23.79 -5.64 1.05
C ALA A 62 24.37 -5.58 2.47
N SER A 63 23.85 -4.72 3.35
CA SER A 63 24.44 -4.46 4.67
C SER A 63 23.89 -5.35 5.79
N LYS A 64 22.65 -5.80 5.71
CA LYS A 64 21.95 -6.44 6.84
C LYS A 64 21.48 -7.85 6.48
N LYS A 65 21.75 -8.81 7.37
CA LYS A 65 21.27 -10.19 7.25
C LYS A 65 19.74 -10.31 7.20
N ASN A 66 19.04 -9.48 7.98
CA ASN A 66 17.58 -9.40 8.01
C ASN A 66 17.13 -8.00 7.57
N PRO A 67 17.00 -7.76 6.26
CA PRO A 67 16.71 -6.43 5.73
C PRO A 67 15.26 -6.01 6.03
N LYS A 68 15.07 -4.74 6.40
CA LYS A 68 13.74 -4.18 6.72
C LYS A 68 13.44 -2.95 5.90
N LEU A 69 12.30 -2.94 5.19
CA LEU A 69 11.95 -1.85 4.28
C LEU A 69 11.74 -0.51 5.00
N ILE A 70 11.28 -0.55 6.26
CA ILE A 70 11.14 0.65 7.10
C ILE A 70 12.47 1.39 7.32
N ASN A 71 13.60 0.68 7.33
CA ASN A 71 14.91 1.30 7.52
C ASN A 71 15.33 2.11 6.29
N ALA A 72 15.07 1.59 5.09
CA ALA A 72 15.31 2.31 3.83
C ALA A 72 14.41 3.56 3.73
N LEU A 73 13.11 3.42 4.07
CA LEU A 73 12.18 4.56 4.13
C LEU A 73 12.62 5.62 5.13
N ARG A 74 13.12 5.21 6.31
CA ARG A 74 13.64 6.12 7.33
C ARG A 74 14.80 6.96 6.81
N ARG A 75 15.77 6.36 6.11
CA ARG A 75 16.91 7.10 5.53
C ARG A 75 16.48 8.15 4.50
N CYS A 76 15.36 7.93 3.79
CA CYS A 76 14.86 8.83 2.75
C CYS A 76 13.95 9.98 3.26
N PHE A 77 13.10 9.71 4.25
CA PHE A 77 11.97 10.58 4.58
C PHE A 77 11.95 11.10 6.03
N PHE A 78 12.72 10.50 6.95
CA PHE A 78 12.59 10.74 8.40
C PHE A 78 12.76 12.22 8.82
N TRP A 79 13.76 12.92 8.29
CA TRP A 79 14.02 14.30 8.69
C TRP A 79 12.89 15.26 8.28
N ARG A 80 12.35 15.09 7.07
CA ARG A 80 11.20 15.88 6.60
C ARG A 80 9.92 15.53 7.38
N PHE A 81 9.74 14.25 7.71
CA PHE A 81 8.63 13.78 8.54
C PHE A 81 8.65 14.43 9.93
N MET A 82 9.79 14.37 10.63
CA MET A 82 9.94 14.98 11.96
C MET A 82 9.85 16.51 11.95
N PHE A 83 10.38 17.17 10.91
CA PHE A 83 10.27 18.62 10.74
C PHE A 83 8.82 19.10 10.78
N TYR A 84 7.93 18.47 10.00
CA TYR A 84 6.49 18.78 10.06
C TYR A 84 5.83 18.29 11.34
N GLY A 85 6.31 17.20 11.94
CA GLY A 85 5.87 16.71 13.24
C GLY A 85 6.04 17.74 14.37
N ILE A 86 7.13 18.50 14.37
CA ILE A 86 7.38 19.54 15.38
C ILE A 86 6.39 20.70 15.21
N PHE A 87 6.13 21.16 13.98
CA PHE A 87 5.11 22.20 13.74
C PHE A 87 3.70 21.73 14.12
N LEU A 88 3.39 20.46 13.84
CA LEU A 88 2.13 19.85 14.24
C LEU A 88 1.99 19.83 15.78
N TYR A 89 3.06 19.48 16.50
CA TYR A 89 3.10 19.51 17.96
C TYR A 89 2.89 20.93 18.51
N LEU A 90 3.63 21.93 18.01
CA LEU A 90 3.48 23.32 18.45
C LEU A 90 2.07 23.87 18.18
N GLY A 91 1.50 23.55 17.01
CA GLY A 91 0.12 23.90 16.68
C GLY A 91 -0.91 23.23 17.59
N GLU A 92 -0.63 22.01 18.06
CA GLU A 92 -1.52 21.26 18.96
C GLU A 92 -1.40 21.73 20.42
N VAL A 93 -0.18 22.03 20.91
CA VAL A 93 0.06 22.64 22.23
C VAL A 93 -0.70 23.96 22.36
N THR A 94 -0.82 24.71 21.27
CA THR A 94 -1.59 25.96 21.22
C THR A 94 -3.06 25.78 21.62
N LYS A 95 -3.66 24.59 21.41
CA LYS A 95 -5.02 24.29 21.90
C LYS A 95 -5.08 24.12 23.41
N ALA A 96 -4.01 23.65 24.03
CA ALA A 96 -3.98 23.41 25.47
C ALA A 96 -3.88 24.70 26.28
N VAL A 97 -3.29 25.76 25.71
CA VAL A 97 -3.23 27.09 26.35
C VAL A 97 -4.47 27.94 26.09
N GLN A 98 -5.28 27.63 25.06
CA GLN A 98 -6.50 28.38 24.73
C GLN A 98 -7.46 28.53 25.92
N PRO A 99 -7.76 27.49 26.73
CA PRO A 99 -8.64 27.62 27.89
C PRO A 99 -8.13 28.58 28.97
N LEU A 100 -6.81 28.77 29.12
CA LEU A 100 -6.25 29.69 30.11
C LEU A 100 -6.60 31.14 29.78
N LEU A 101 -6.39 31.54 28.52
CA LEU A 101 -6.69 32.89 28.07
C LEU A 101 -8.19 33.13 28.11
N LEU A 102 -8.99 32.17 27.61
CA LEU A 102 -10.44 32.28 27.60
C LEU A 102 -11.03 32.33 29.03
N GLY A 103 -10.51 31.52 29.95
CA GLY A 103 -10.96 31.49 31.34
C GLY A 103 -10.67 32.78 32.11
N ARG A 104 -9.57 33.48 31.80
CA ARG A 104 -9.27 34.81 32.36
C ARG A 104 -10.13 35.92 31.73
N ILE A 105 -10.35 35.88 30.43
CA ILE A 105 -11.28 36.81 29.76
C ILE A 105 -12.68 36.69 30.37
N ILE A 106 -13.18 35.47 30.61
CA ILE A 106 -14.48 35.27 31.24
C ILE A 106 -14.51 35.79 32.68
N ALA A 107 -13.39 35.67 33.40
CA ALA A 107 -13.27 36.20 34.76
C ALA A 107 -13.35 37.73 34.84
N SER A 108 -12.94 38.44 33.79
CA SER A 108 -13.02 39.91 33.73
C SER A 108 -14.45 40.45 33.69
N TYR A 109 -15.44 39.62 33.34
CA TYR A 109 -16.84 40.02 33.36
C TYR A 109 -17.40 40.14 34.78
N ASP A 110 -16.77 39.49 35.77
CA ASP A 110 -17.17 39.57 37.16
C ASP A 110 -16.98 41.01 37.70
N PRO A 111 -18.02 41.67 38.26
CA PRO A 111 -17.93 43.02 38.82
C PRO A 111 -16.79 43.25 39.81
N ASP A 112 -16.47 42.22 40.59
CA ASP A 112 -15.53 42.31 41.71
C ASP A 112 -14.06 42.24 41.25
N ASN A 113 -13.79 41.75 40.04
CA ASN A 113 -12.44 41.44 39.59
C ASN A 113 -11.84 42.56 38.70
N LYS A 114 -11.38 43.64 39.35
CA LYS A 114 -10.78 44.82 38.67
C LYS A 114 -9.42 44.51 38.02
N GLU A 115 -8.64 43.57 38.57
CA GLU A 115 -7.33 43.18 38.01
C GLU A 115 -7.48 42.51 36.64
N GLU A 116 -8.42 41.56 36.50
CA GLU A 116 -8.64 40.85 35.24
C GLU A 116 -9.24 41.78 34.17
N ARG A 117 -10.02 42.80 34.56
CA ARG A 117 -10.53 43.83 33.65
C ARG A 117 -9.42 44.66 33.01
N SER A 118 -8.39 44.99 33.77
CA SER A 118 -7.24 45.75 33.26
C SER A 118 -6.48 44.97 32.18
N ILE A 119 -6.34 43.64 32.35
CA ILE A 119 -5.58 42.79 31.41
C ILE A 119 -6.42 42.19 30.27
N ALA A 120 -7.75 42.27 30.35
CA ALA A 120 -8.68 41.62 29.42
C ALA A 120 -8.42 41.96 27.94
N ILE A 121 -8.10 43.22 27.62
CA ILE A 121 -7.84 43.66 26.25
C ILE A 121 -6.58 42.98 25.68
N TYR A 122 -5.51 42.90 26.48
CA TYR A 122 -4.27 42.22 26.11
C TYR A 122 -4.49 40.72 25.91
N LEU A 123 -5.31 40.10 26.77
CA LEU A 123 -5.69 38.69 26.62
C LEU A 123 -6.52 38.45 25.35
N GLY A 124 -7.41 39.38 25.00
CA GLY A 124 -8.20 39.33 23.77
C GLY A 124 -7.31 39.36 22.52
N ILE A 125 -6.38 40.33 22.45
CA ILE A 125 -5.39 40.42 21.37
C ILE A 125 -4.52 39.15 21.33
N GLY A 126 -4.06 38.68 22.49
CA GLY A 126 -3.28 37.46 22.62
C GLY A 126 -4.02 36.22 22.11
N LEU A 127 -5.32 36.10 22.41
CA LEU A 127 -6.15 34.99 21.95
C LEU A 127 -6.34 35.02 20.42
N CYS A 128 -6.55 36.20 19.83
CA CYS A 128 -6.61 36.35 18.37
C CYS A 128 -5.29 35.94 17.70
N LEU A 129 -4.15 36.44 18.22
CA LEU A 129 -2.81 36.09 17.74
C LEU A 129 -2.57 34.57 17.81
N LEU A 130 -3.00 33.96 18.91
CA LEU A 130 -2.90 32.52 19.16
C LEU A 130 -3.65 31.69 18.11
N PHE A 131 -4.86 32.10 17.71
CA PHE A 131 -5.61 31.46 16.63
C PHE A 131 -4.95 31.61 15.26
N ILE A 132 -4.38 32.79 14.97
CA ILE A 132 -3.67 33.06 13.71
C ILE A 132 -2.43 32.15 13.62
N VAL A 133 -1.58 32.15 14.66
CA VAL A 133 -0.38 31.30 14.74
C VAL A 133 -0.74 29.83 14.58
N ARG A 134 -1.78 29.35 15.26
CA ARG A 134 -2.22 27.96 15.15
C ARG A 134 -2.61 27.58 13.71
N THR A 135 -3.36 28.45 13.03
CA THR A 135 -3.79 28.21 11.65
C THR A 135 -2.61 28.16 10.69
N LEU A 136 -1.65 29.08 10.86
CA LEU A 136 -0.44 29.16 10.04
C LEU A 136 0.53 27.99 10.29
N LEU A 137 0.52 27.38 11.48
CA LEU A 137 1.38 26.23 11.81
C LEU A 137 0.77 24.89 11.36
N LEU A 138 -0.51 24.65 11.63
CA LEU A 138 -1.12 23.33 11.46
C LEU A 138 -1.31 22.94 9.98
N HIS A 139 -1.87 23.82 9.15
CA HIS A 139 -2.24 23.46 7.78
C HIS A 139 -1.03 23.16 6.88
N PRO A 140 0.06 23.95 6.91
CA PRO A 140 1.26 23.61 6.14
C PRO A 140 1.90 22.30 6.59
N ALA A 141 1.88 22.00 7.90
CA ALA A 141 2.40 20.74 8.42
C ALA A 141 1.58 19.54 7.92
N ILE A 142 0.25 19.63 7.96
CA ILE A 142 -0.64 18.57 7.45
C ILE A 142 -0.44 18.38 5.94
N PHE A 143 -0.39 19.46 5.16
CA PHE A 143 -0.12 19.39 3.72
C PHE A 143 1.24 18.76 3.42
N GLY A 144 2.29 19.14 4.15
CA GLY A 144 3.62 18.55 4.03
C GLY A 144 3.64 17.05 4.35
N LEU A 145 2.90 16.62 5.36
CA LEU A 145 2.77 15.20 5.72
C LEU A 145 2.01 14.39 4.67
N HIS A 146 0.92 14.93 4.11
CA HIS A 146 0.20 14.30 3.00
C HIS A 146 1.08 14.17 1.76
N HIS A 147 1.85 15.22 1.46
CA HIS A 147 2.79 15.23 0.36
C HIS A 147 3.91 14.18 0.51
N ILE A 148 4.46 14.02 1.73
CA ILE A 148 5.41 12.93 2.02
C ILE A 148 4.75 11.57 1.86
N GLY A 149 3.50 11.40 2.31
CA GLY A 149 2.74 10.16 2.15
C GLY A 149 2.62 9.75 0.69
N MET A 150 2.25 10.71 -0.17
CA MET A 150 2.20 10.53 -1.61
C MET A 150 3.56 10.13 -2.20
N GLN A 151 4.66 10.78 -1.79
CA GLN A 151 6.01 10.43 -2.25
C GLN A 151 6.42 9.00 -1.84
N MET A 152 6.13 8.60 -0.60
CA MET A 152 6.38 7.23 -0.13
C MET A 152 5.57 6.23 -0.94
N ARG A 153 4.31 6.55 -1.24
CA ARG A 153 3.42 5.71 -2.04
C ARG A 153 3.96 5.48 -3.45
N ILE A 154 4.32 6.55 -4.16
CA ILE A 154 4.85 6.49 -5.53
C ILE A 154 6.15 5.68 -5.59
N ALA A 155 7.05 5.89 -4.63
CA ALA A 155 8.31 5.15 -4.55
C ALA A 155 8.07 3.65 -4.35
N MET A 156 7.21 3.27 -3.39
CA MET A 156 6.88 1.86 -3.13
C MET A 156 6.16 1.21 -4.32
N PHE A 157 5.23 1.91 -4.98
CA PHE A 157 4.59 1.42 -6.22
C PHE A 157 5.60 1.12 -7.31
N SER A 158 6.54 2.04 -7.54
CA SER A 158 7.56 1.85 -8.57
C SER A 158 8.44 0.63 -8.27
N LEU A 159 8.79 0.42 -6.99
CA LEU A 159 9.58 -0.72 -6.54
C LEU A 159 8.83 -2.05 -6.69
N ILE A 160 7.53 -2.07 -6.35
CA ILE A 160 6.66 -3.25 -6.56
C ILE A 160 6.57 -3.56 -8.06
N TYR A 161 6.34 -2.56 -8.90
CA TYR A 161 6.23 -2.75 -10.35
C TYR A 161 7.53 -3.31 -10.94
N LYS A 162 8.68 -2.71 -10.62
CA LYS A 162 10.01 -3.23 -11.03
C LYS A 162 10.24 -4.66 -10.53
N LYS A 163 9.79 -4.99 -9.32
CA LYS A 163 9.91 -6.35 -8.76
C LYS A 163 9.01 -7.36 -9.48
N THR A 164 7.76 -6.99 -9.78
CA THR A 164 6.82 -7.88 -10.49
C THR A 164 7.37 -8.30 -11.86
N LEU A 165 8.03 -7.39 -12.58
CA LEU A 165 8.67 -7.70 -13.87
C LEU A 165 9.87 -8.64 -13.78
N LYS A 166 10.42 -8.84 -12.57
CA LYS A 166 11.60 -9.70 -12.30
C LYS A 166 11.24 -10.95 -11.50
N LEU A 167 9.95 -11.22 -11.28
CA LEU A 167 9.52 -12.33 -10.45
C LEU A 167 9.64 -13.66 -11.22
N SER A 168 10.00 -14.75 -10.53
CA SER A 168 10.06 -16.06 -11.20
C SER A 168 8.67 -16.60 -11.54
N SER A 169 8.57 -17.36 -12.63
CA SER A 169 7.33 -18.02 -13.09
C SER A 169 6.70 -18.90 -11.99
N ARG A 170 7.52 -19.66 -11.25
CA ARG A 170 7.07 -20.48 -10.11
C ARG A 170 6.34 -19.70 -9.02
N VAL A 171 6.74 -18.46 -8.79
CA VAL A 171 6.12 -17.58 -7.79
C VAL A 171 4.87 -16.90 -8.35
N LEU A 172 4.88 -16.56 -9.65
CA LEU A 172 3.73 -15.96 -10.33
C LEU A 172 2.50 -16.87 -10.26
N ASP A 173 2.66 -18.18 -10.41
CA ASP A 173 1.55 -19.14 -10.29
C ASP A 173 0.91 -19.14 -8.88
N LYS A 174 1.70 -18.85 -7.84
CA LYS A 174 1.22 -18.80 -6.45
C LYS A 174 0.54 -17.47 -6.10
N ILE A 175 0.84 -16.38 -6.84
CA ILE A 175 0.32 -15.03 -6.54
C ILE A 175 -0.73 -14.65 -7.59
N SER A 176 -1.98 -14.57 -7.16
CA SER A 176 -3.03 -14.10 -8.07
C SER A 176 -2.88 -12.60 -8.38
N ILE A 177 -3.26 -12.21 -9.60
CA ILE A 177 -3.32 -10.79 -10.02
C ILE A 177 -4.18 -9.98 -9.04
N GLY A 178 -5.26 -10.56 -8.53
CA GLY A 178 -6.13 -9.92 -7.53
C GLY A 178 -5.39 -9.58 -6.23
N GLN A 179 -4.46 -10.42 -5.77
CA GLN A 179 -3.62 -10.12 -4.60
C GLN A 179 -2.68 -8.93 -4.88
N LEU A 180 -2.07 -8.88 -6.06
CA LEU A 180 -1.21 -7.78 -6.49
C LEU A 180 -1.99 -6.45 -6.58
N VAL A 181 -3.13 -6.47 -7.27
CA VAL A 181 -4.00 -5.29 -7.41
C VAL A 181 -4.54 -4.83 -6.05
N SER A 182 -4.90 -5.75 -5.16
CA SER A 182 -5.35 -5.41 -3.80
C SER A 182 -4.22 -4.83 -2.95
N LEU A 183 -3.00 -5.36 -3.08
CA LEU A 183 -1.79 -4.81 -2.44
C LEU A 183 -1.60 -3.35 -2.87
N LEU A 184 -1.73 -3.06 -4.17
CA LEU A 184 -1.55 -1.73 -4.76
C LEU A 184 -2.71 -0.78 -4.42
N SER A 185 -3.97 -1.21 -4.57
CA SER A 185 -5.14 -0.32 -4.49
C SER A 185 -5.53 0.06 -3.05
N ASN A 186 -5.53 -0.89 -2.12
CA ASN A 186 -6.12 -0.68 -0.79
C ASN A 186 -5.14 -0.19 0.28
N ASN A 187 -3.87 -0.59 0.18
CA ASN A 187 -2.91 -0.33 1.26
C ASN A 187 -2.14 0.98 1.06
N LEU A 188 -1.97 1.43 -0.18
CA LEU A 188 -1.10 2.53 -0.53
C LEU A 188 -1.77 3.90 -0.48
N ASN A 189 -3.06 4.00 -0.80
CA ASN A 189 -3.83 5.24 -0.62
C ASN A 189 -3.97 5.67 0.86
N LYS A 190 -3.88 4.71 1.79
CA LYS A 190 -3.95 5.01 3.24
C LYS A 190 -2.69 5.71 3.75
N PHE A 191 -1.55 5.58 3.07
CA PHE A 191 -0.32 6.28 3.49
C PHE A 191 -0.44 7.79 3.29
N ASP A 192 -1.13 8.23 2.23
CA ASP A 192 -1.26 9.64 1.90
C ASP A 192 -1.94 10.41 3.04
N GLU A 193 -3.08 9.93 3.52
CA GLU A 193 -3.81 10.58 4.61
C GLU A 193 -3.28 10.21 5.99
N GLY A 194 -2.74 8.99 6.13
CA GLY A 194 -2.35 8.42 7.42
C GLY A 194 -1.17 9.10 8.10
N LEU A 195 -0.17 9.60 7.36
CA LEU A 195 1.05 10.15 7.98
C LEU A 195 0.79 11.40 8.85
N ALA A 196 -0.24 12.18 8.54
CA ALA A 196 -0.69 13.28 9.38
C ALA A 196 -1.15 12.78 10.76
N LEU A 197 -1.87 11.66 10.79
CA LEU A 197 -2.38 11.06 12.01
C LEU A 197 -1.29 10.31 12.81
N ALA A 198 -0.29 9.75 12.13
CA ALA A 198 0.77 8.94 12.74
C ALA A 198 1.56 9.66 13.84
N HIS A 199 1.71 10.99 13.74
CA HIS A 199 2.42 11.79 14.75
C HIS A 199 1.68 11.87 16.09
N PHE A 200 0.36 11.66 16.12
CA PHE A 200 -0.40 11.73 17.37
C PHE A 200 -0.07 10.62 18.36
N VAL A 201 0.70 9.59 17.98
CA VAL A 201 1.20 8.56 18.92
C VAL A 201 2.07 9.18 20.01
N TRP A 202 2.92 10.17 19.68
CA TRP A 202 3.79 10.83 20.66
C TRP A 202 3.27 12.21 21.07
N ILE A 203 2.53 12.91 20.19
CA ILE A 203 1.91 14.20 20.53
C ILE A 203 0.83 14.01 21.61
N ALA A 204 -0.03 12.99 21.50
CA ALA A 204 -1.15 12.84 22.43
C ALA A 204 -0.70 12.58 23.88
N PRO A 205 0.26 11.69 24.19
CA PRO A 205 0.78 11.53 25.55
C PRO A 205 1.38 12.81 26.14
N LEU A 206 2.18 13.55 25.37
CA LEU A 206 2.75 14.84 25.80
C LEU A 206 1.66 15.88 26.07
N GLN A 207 0.64 15.92 25.20
CA GLN A 207 -0.50 16.82 25.36
C GLN A 207 -1.36 16.46 26.58
N VAL A 208 -1.57 15.18 26.84
CA VAL A 208 -2.24 14.68 28.05
C VAL A 208 -1.47 15.08 29.30
N ALA A 209 -0.15 14.89 29.33
CA ALA A 209 0.69 15.28 30.47
C ALA A 209 0.59 16.79 30.75
N LEU A 210 0.69 17.62 29.72
CA LEU A 210 0.58 19.08 29.83
C LEU A 210 -0.82 19.50 30.31
N LEU A 211 -1.89 18.95 29.73
CA LEU A 211 -3.26 19.24 30.15
C LEU A 211 -3.55 18.78 31.57
N MET A 212 -3.03 17.63 31.99
CA MET A 212 -3.19 17.15 33.36
C MET A 212 -2.49 18.04 34.38
N GLY A 213 -1.30 18.56 34.07
CA GLY A 213 -0.63 19.55 34.91
C GLY A 213 -1.45 20.83 35.09
N LEU A 214 -2.09 21.30 34.02
CA LEU A 214 -2.97 22.47 34.06
C LEU A 214 -4.27 22.21 34.85
N ILE A 215 -4.91 21.06 34.65
CA ILE A 215 -6.14 20.70 35.39
C ILE A 215 -5.81 20.46 36.88
N TRP A 216 -4.64 19.92 37.19
CA TRP A 216 -4.17 19.71 38.56
C TRP A 216 -4.09 21.03 39.35
N GLU A 217 -3.65 22.12 38.72
CA GLU A 217 -3.64 23.44 39.35
C GLU A 217 -5.04 23.87 39.81
N LEU A 218 -6.08 23.60 39.01
CA LEU A 218 -7.46 24.00 39.30
C LEU A 218 -8.15 23.10 40.35
N LEU A 219 -8.02 21.78 40.17
CA LEU A 219 -8.85 20.77 40.81
C LEU A 219 -8.07 19.81 41.73
N GLN A 220 -6.74 19.88 41.75
CA GLN A 220 -5.87 19.02 42.57
C GLN A 220 -6.21 17.53 42.35
N ALA A 221 -6.38 16.76 43.43
CA ALA A 221 -6.64 15.32 43.37
C ALA A 221 -7.87 14.91 42.54
N SER A 222 -8.91 15.76 42.42
CA SER A 222 -10.12 15.37 41.68
C SER A 222 -9.91 15.29 40.16
N ALA A 223 -8.83 15.90 39.63
CA ALA A 223 -8.43 15.77 38.23
C ALA A 223 -8.14 14.32 37.82
N PHE A 224 -7.59 13.52 38.73
CA PHE A 224 -7.28 12.11 38.45
C PHE A 224 -8.53 11.23 38.34
N CYS A 225 -9.65 11.62 38.96
CA CYS A 225 -10.91 10.89 38.83
C CYS A 225 -11.44 10.94 37.38
N GLY A 226 -11.39 12.13 36.76
CA GLY A 226 -11.73 12.30 35.34
C GLY A 226 -10.77 11.57 34.40
N LEU A 227 -9.47 11.60 34.69
CA LEU A 227 -8.47 10.85 33.92
C LEU A 227 -8.69 9.34 34.01
N GLY A 228 -8.99 8.82 35.20
CA GLY A 228 -9.29 7.40 35.41
C GLY A 228 -10.44 6.93 34.52
N PHE A 229 -11.51 7.72 34.42
CA PHE A 229 -12.62 7.43 33.52
C PHE A 229 -12.20 7.41 32.04
N LEU A 230 -11.33 8.35 31.61
CA LEU A 230 -10.80 8.36 30.24
C LEU A 230 -9.95 7.13 29.93
N ILE A 231 -9.14 6.66 30.88
CA ILE A 231 -8.34 5.44 30.71
C ILE A 231 -9.24 4.22 30.56
N VAL A 232 -10.25 4.07 31.42
CA VAL A 232 -11.25 2.99 31.32
C VAL A 232 -11.95 3.03 29.96
N LEU A 233 -12.35 4.23 29.51
CA LEU A 233 -13.00 4.42 28.22
C LEU A 233 -12.07 4.10 27.05
N ALA A 234 -10.79 4.47 27.12
CA ALA A 234 -9.80 4.14 26.10
C ALA A 234 -9.57 2.62 25.99
N LEU A 235 -9.52 1.90 27.13
CA LEU A 235 -9.43 0.44 27.14
C LEU A 235 -10.68 -0.22 26.55
N PHE A 236 -11.87 0.29 26.88
CA PHE A 236 -13.13 -0.14 26.28
C PHE A 236 -13.13 0.06 24.75
N GLN A 237 -12.72 1.25 24.27
CA GLN A 237 -12.60 1.54 22.85
C GLN A 237 -11.56 0.65 22.15
N ALA A 238 -10.44 0.34 22.81
CA ALA A 238 -9.44 -0.58 22.26
C ALA A 238 -9.99 -2.01 22.11
N GLY A 239 -10.79 -2.49 23.07
CA GLY A 239 -11.49 -3.78 22.98
C GLY A 239 -12.47 -3.82 21.80
N LEU A 240 -13.28 -2.78 21.63
CA LEU A 240 -14.15 -2.62 20.46
C LEU A 240 -13.36 -2.56 19.16
N GLY A 241 -12.23 -1.85 19.14
CA GLY A 241 -11.32 -1.77 18.00
C GLY A 241 -10.81 -3.15 17.56
N ARG A 242 -10.36 -3.98 18.51
CA ARG A 242 -9.91 -5.36 18.23
C ARG A 242 -11.03 -6.22 17.65
N MET A 243 -12.24 -6.10 18.20
CA MET A 243 -13.41 -6.82 17.68
C MET A 243 -13.79 -6.36 16.27
N MET A 244 -13.72 -5.06 15.98
CA MET A 244 -13.94 -4.51 14.64
C MET A 244 -12.95 -5.09 13.62
N MET A 245 -11.66 -5.19 13.99
CA MET A 245 -10.62 -5.74 13.13
C MET A 245 -10.88 -7.20 12.76
N LYS A 246 -11.28 -8.04 13.73
CA LYS A 246 -11.65 -9.44 13.47
C LYS A 246 -12.74 -9.59 12.41
N TYR A 247 -13.81 -8.79 12.50
CA TYR A 247 -14.87 -8.80 11.48
C TYR A 247 -14.40 -8.24 10.13
N ARG A 248 -13.50 -7.25 10.15
CA ARG A 248 -12.91 -6.67 8.93
C ARG A 248 -12.10 -7.72 8.15
N ASP A 249 -11.33 -8.55 8.85
CA ASP A 249 -10.46 -9.56 8.24
C ASP A 249 -11.28 -10.72 7.63
N GLN A 250 -12.29 -11.22 8.34
CA GLN A 250 -13.22 -12.22 7.80
C GLN A 250 -13.94 -11.71 6.55
N ARG A 251 -14.36 -10.44 6.56
CA ARG A 251 -15.01 -9.81 5.42
C ARG A 251 -14.07 -9.66 4.22
N ALA A 252 -12.80 -9.33 4.45
CA ALA A 252 -11.82 -9.14 3.38
C ALA A 252 -11.66 -10.40 2.52
N GLY A 253 -11.67 -11.59 3.12
CA GLY A 253 -11.63 -12.87 2.38
C GLY A 253 -12.84 -13.02 1.43
N LYS A 254 -14.04 -12.74 1.92
CA LYS A 254 -15.27 -12.83 1.11
C LYS A 254 -15.37 -11.79 0.00
N ILE A 255 -14.84 -10.58 0.22
CA ILE A 255 -14.72 -9.57 -0.84
C ILE A 255 -13.79 -10.07 -1.95
N SER A 256 -12.65 -10.69 -1.61
CA SER A 256 -11.71 -11.22 -2.60
C SER A 256 -12.34 -12.30 -3.47
N GLU A 257 -13.03 -13.27 -2.85
CA GLU A 257 -13.75 -14.34 -3.55
C GLU A 257 -14.78 -13.78 -4.56
N ARG A 258 -15.59 -12.81 -4.12
CA ARG A 258 -16.58 -12.14 -4.98
C ARG A 258 -15.93 -11.40 -6.16
N LEU A 259 -14.82 -10.69 -5.93
CA LEU A 259 -14.15 -9.91 -6.97
C LEU A 259 -13.56 -10.79 -8.07
N VAL A 260 -13.01 -11.96 -7.73
CA VAL A 260 -12.50 -12.94 -8.71
C VAL A 260 -13.62 -13.41 -9.63
N ILE A 261 -14.73 -13.91 -9.06
CA ILE A 261 -15.88 -14.39 -9.84
C ILE A 261 -16.47 -13.26 -10.72
N THR A 262 -16.55 -12.04 -10.16
CA THR A 262 -17.05 -10.89 -10.93
C THR A 262 -16.14 -10.56 -12.11
N SER A 263 -14.81 -10.65 -11.93
CA SER A 263 -13.84 -10.41 -12.99
C SER A 263 -13.95 -11.48 -14.09
N GLU A 264 -13.95 -12.76 -13.71
CA GLU A 264 -14.03 -13.89 -14.66
C GLU A 264 -15.32 -13.86 -15.50
N MET A 265 -16.44 -13.51 -14.87
CA MET A 265 -17.73 -13.33 -15.54
C MET A 265 -17.72 -12.17 -16.54
N ILE A 266 -17.13 -11.02 -16.17
CA ILE A 266 -17.10 -9.83 -17.05
C ILE A 266 -16.14 -10.05 -18.22
N GLU A 267 -14.98 -10.66 -17.95
CA GLU A 267 -13.99 -10.99 -18.98
C GLU A 267 -14.58 -11.93 -20.04
N ASN A 268 -15.36 -12.92 -19.61
CA ASN A 268 -15.99 -13.90 -20.50
C ASN A 268 -17.50 -13.68 -20.67
N ILE A 269 -17.96 -12.42 -20.66
CA ILE A 269 -19.39 -12.09 -20.66
C ILE A 269 -20.11 -12.65 -21.89
N GLN A 270 -19.44 -12.75 -23.03
CA GLN A 270 -20.03 -13.30 -24.26
C GLN A 270 -20.45 -14.76 -24.09
N SER A 271 -19.64 -15.58 -23.41
CA SER A 271 -19.98 -16.98 -23.11
C SER A 271 -21.14 -17.07 -22.13
N VAL A 272 -21.15 -16.23 -21.09
CA VAL A 272 -22.25 -16.16 -20.11
C VAL A 272 -23.57 -15.83 -20.81
N LYS A 273 -23.56 -14.89 -21.77
CA LYS A 273 -24.71 -14.54 -22.61
C LYS A 273 -25.12 -15.67 -23.55
N ALA A 274 -24.18 -16.39 -24.16
CA ALA A 274 -24.48 -17.50 -25.05
C ALA A 274 -25.16 -18.67 -24.32
N TYR A 275 -24.79 -18.93 -23.07
CA TYR A 275 -25.38 -19.98 -22.23
C TYR A 275 -26.60 -19.52 -21.42
N CYS A 276 -26.97 -18.24 -21.47
CA CYS A 276 -28.05 -17.65 -20.67
C CYS A 276 -27.89 -17.90 -19.15
N TRP A 277 -26.67 -17.78 -18.63
CA TRP A 277 -26.34 -18.07 -17.23
C TRP A 277 -26.50 -16.87 -16.27
N GLU A 278 -27.20 -15.81 -16.68
CA GLU A 278 -27.30 -14.58 -15.89
C GLU A 278 -27.88 -14.82 -14.49
N GLU A 279 -29.01 -15.52 -14.39
CA GLU A 279 -29.64 -15.79 -13.09
C GLU A 279 -28.76 -16.66 -12.18
N ALA A 280 -28.02 -17.60 -12.76
CA ALA A 280 -27.12 -18.47 -12.01
C ALA A 280 -25.95 -17.67 -11.43
N MET A 281 -25.36 -16.79 -12.24
CA MET A 281 -24.28 -15.90 -11.80
C MET A 281 -24.76 -14.89 -10.75
N GLU A 282 -25.97 -14.33 -10.93
CA GLU A 282 -26.57 -13.41 -9.96
C GLU A 282 -26.76 -14.08 -8.59
N LYS A 283 -27.37 -15.26 -8.53
CA LYS A 283 -27.57 -16.02 -7.29
C LYS A 283 -26.24 -16.37 -6.61
N MET A 284 -25.21 -16.71 -7.40
CA MET A 284 -23.87 -16.99 -6.88
C MET A 284 -23.28 -15.75 -6.16
N ILE A 285 -23.35 -14.58 -6.80
CA ILE A 285 -22.87 -13.32 -6.22
C ILE A 285 -23.73 -12.90 -5.01
N GLU A 286 -25.05 -13.11 -5.07
CA GLU A 286 -25.95 -12.79 -3.97
C GLU A 286 -25.59 -13.57 -2.70
N ASN A 287 -25.33 -14.88 -2.82
CA ASN A 287 -24.95 -15.73 -1.68
C ASN A 287 -23.67 -15.24 -0.99
N LEU A 288 -22.67 -14.84 -1.78
CA LEU A 288 -21.44 -14.23 -1.27
C LEU A 288 -21.72 -12.89 -0.58
N ARG A 289 -22.59 -12.07 -1.19
CA ARG A 289 -22.96 -10.75 -0.68
C ARG A 289 -23.71 -10.83 0.64
N GLN A 290 -24.58 -11.82 0.85
CA GLN A 290 -25.30 -12.01 2.11
C GLN A 290 -24.34 -12.22 3.29
N THR A 291 -23.29 -13.02 3.09
CA THR A 291 -22.25 -13.23 4.12
C THR A 291 -21.45 -11.96 4.36
N GLU A 292 -21.07 -11.25 3.30
CA GLU A 292 -20.35 -9.97 3.38
C GLU A 292 -21.14 -8.90 4.15
N LEU A 293 -22.44 -8.78 3.88
CA LEU A 293 -23.34 -7.82 4.53
C LEU A 293 -23.56 -8.16 6.00
N LYS A 294 -23.72 -9.44 6.38
CA LYS A 294 -23.83 -9.86 7.78
C LYS A 294 -22.60 -9.43 8.59
N LEU A 295 -21.39 -9.63 8.06
CA LEU A 295 -20.15 -9.19 8.70
C LEU A 295 -20.03 -7.66 8.74
N THR A 296 -20.45 -6.97 7.67
CA THR A 296 -20.44 -5.51 7.60
C THR A 296 -21.37 -4.89 8.64
N ARG A 297 -22.58 -5.44 8.85
CA ARG A 297 -23.51 -4.97 9.89
C ARG A 297 -22.92 -5.16 11.29
N LYS A 298 -22.34 -6.34 11.58
CA LYS A 298 -21.65 -6.58 12.86
C LYS A 298 -20.52 -5.58 13.10
N ALA A 299 -19.65 -5.34 12.12
CA ALA A 299 -18.58 -4.35 12.24
C ALA A 299 -19.12 -2.91 12.39
N ALA A 300 -20.22 -2.57 11.72
CA ALA A 300 -20.85 -1.26 11.81
C ALA A 300 -21.42 -0.99 13.21
N TYR A 301 -22.06 -1.98 13.86
CA TYR A 301 -22.54 -1.83 15.23
C TYR A 301 -21.39 -1.57 16.23
N VAL A 302 -20.27 -2.28 16.07
CA VAL A 302 -19.07 -2.04 16.90
C VAL A 302 -18.51 -0.64 16.67
N ARG A 303 -18.49 -0.18 15.40
CA ARG A 303 -18.06 1.17 15.05
C ARG A 303 -18.97 2.25 15.63
N TYR A 304 -20.28 2.00 15.64
CA TYR A 304 -21.26 2.88 16.26
C TYR A 304 -20.95 3.07 17.74
N PHE A 305 -20.80 1.99 18.51
CA PHE A 305 -20.47 2.09 19.94
C PHE A 305 -19.13 2.80 20.17
N ASN A 306 -18.10 2.51 19.37
CA ASN A 306 -16.81 3.18 19.49
C ASN A 306 -16.91 4.70 19.26
N SER A 307 -17.71 5.12 18.28
CA SER A 307 -17.91 6.54 17.94
C SER A 307 -18.83 7.24 18.95
N SER A 308 -19.87 6.55 19.40
CA SER A 308 -20.86 7.03 20.36
C SER A 308 -20.24 7.28 21.75
N ALA A 309 -19.32 6.41 22.18
CA ALA A 309 -18.59 6.56 23.45
C ALA A 309 -17.94 7.94 23.61
N PHE A 310 -17.42 8.54 22.54
CA PHE A 310 -16.86 9.89 22.57
C PHE A 310 -17.89 10.96 22.95
N PHE A 311 -19.09 10.91 22.36
CA PHE A 311 -20.13 11.91 22.60
C PHE A 311 -20.66 11.82 24.03
N PHE A 312 -20.95 10.62 24.52
CA PHE A 312 -21.40 10.41 25.89
C PHE A 312 -20.33 10.74 26.94
N SER A 313 -19.05 10.50 26.63
CA SER A 313 -17.94 10.75 27.58
C SER A 313 -17.85 12.20 28.06
N GLY A 314 -18.32 13.18 27.27
CA GLY A 314 -18.16 14.60 27.59
C GLY A 314 -18.76 15.00 28.92
N PHE A 315 -19.99 14.56 29.19
CA PHE A 315 -20.69 14.82 30.44
C PHE A 315 -20.00 14.13 31.62
N PHE A 316 -19.75 12.81 31.51
CA PHE A 316 -19.19 12.03 32.60
C PHE A 316 -17.79 12.48 33.02
N VAL A 317 -16.91 12.79 32.07
CA VAL A 317 -15.54 13.25 32.38
C VAL A 317 -15.56 14.53 33.19
N VAL A 318 -16.39 15.51 32.79
CA VAL A 318 -16.51 16.78 33.52
C VAL A 318 -17.16 16.52 34.89
N PHE A 319 -18.29 15.80 34.92
CA PHE A 319 -19.03 15.52 36.15
C PHE A 319 -18.17 14.82 37.22
N LEU A 320 -17.45 13.75 36.84
CA LEU A 320 -16.55 13.02 37.75
C LEU A 320 -15.35 13.88 38.21
N SER A 321 -14.93 14.87 37.43
CA SER A 321 -13.82 15.76 37.80
C SER A 321 -14.25 16.86 38.78
N VAL A 322 -15.44 17.43 38.58
CA VAL A 322 -15.93 18.58 39.37
C VAL A 322 -16.65 18.18 40.65
N LEU A 323 -17.37 17.04 40.66
CA LEU A 323 -18.18 16.61 41.80
C LEU A 323 -17.35 16.40 43.10
N PRO A 324 -16.20 15.68 43.09
CA PRO A 324 -15.43 15.48 44.31
C PRO A 324 -14.90 16.80 44.88
N TYR A 325 -14.55 17.76 44.01
CA TYR A 325 -14.09 19.08 44.43
C TYR A 325 -15.22 19.90 45.05
N ALA A 326 -16.41 19.84 44.44
CA ALA A 326 -17.59 20.56 44.90
C ALA A 326 -18.03 20.11 46.31
N LEU A 327 -17.95 18.81 46.60
CA LEU A 327 -18.33 18.25 47.91
C LEU A 327 -17.37 18.66 49.05
N ILE A 328 -16.08 18.87 48.75
CA ILE A 328 -15.07 19.17 49.77
C ILE A 328 -14.90 20.67 49.99
N LYS A 329 -14.80 21.46 48.92
CA LYS A 329 -14.40 22.88 48.97
C LYS A 329 -15.47 23.86 48.45
N GLY A 330 -16.58 23.35 47.91
CA GLY A 330 -17.44 24.15 47.05
C GLY A 330 -16.73 24.51 45.72
N ILE A 331 -17.49 24.93 44.71
CA ILE A 331 -16.96 25.21 43.38
C ILE A 331 -17.51 26.53 42.81
N ILE A 332 -16.63 27.33 42.22
CA ILE A 332 -16.97 28.58 41.54
C ILE A 332 -17.21 28.29 40.05
N LEU A 333 -18.18 28.96 39.42
CA LEU A 333 -18.52 28.79 38.00
C LEU A 333 -17.29 28.91 37.06
N ARG A 334 -16.38 29.85 37.33
CA ARG A 334 -15.12 30.03 36.57
C ARG A 334 -14.28 28.75 36.46
N LYS A 335 -14.14 28.03 37.59
CA LYS A 335 -13.35 26.77 37.62
C LYS A 335 -14.02 25.68 36.79
N ILE A 336 -15.35 25.61 36.81
CA ILE A 336 -16.12 24.65 36.01
C ILE A 336 -15.92 24.92 34.51
N PHE A 337 -16.09 26.16 34.06
CA PHE A 337 -15.96 26.50 32.64
C PHE A 337 -14.55 26.20 32.08
N THR A 338 -13.52 26.55 32.85
CA THR A 338 -12.13 26.31 32.47
C THR A 338 -11.84 24.80 32.41
N THR A 339 -12.37 24.03 33.36
CA THR A 339 -12.27 22.57 33.38
C THR A 339 -12.96 21.94 32.16
N ILE A 340 -14.18 22.38 31.82
CA ILE A 340 -14.91 21.89 30.63
C ILE A 340 -14.05 22.06 29.38
N SER A 341 -13.44 23.24 29.21
CA SER A 341 -12.61 23.57 28.07
C SER A 341 -11.38 22.64 27.98
N PHE A 342 -10.69 22.38 29.09
CA PHE A 342 -9.59 21.41 29.12
C PHE A 342 -10.05 19.97 28.84
N CYS A 343 -11.17 19.54 29.41
CA CYS A 343 -11.74 18.21 29.21
C CYS A 343 -12.14 17.96 27.74
N ILE A 344 -12.60 18.98 27.00
CA ILE A 344 -12.88 18.84 25.56
C ILE A 344 -11.60 18.51 24.78
N VAL A 345 -10.52 19.25 25.03
CA VAL A 345 -9.23 19.02 24.36
C VAL A 345 -8.64 17.66 24.76
N LEU A 346 -8.65 17.35 26.06
CA LEU A 346 -8.14 16.09 26.59
C LEU A 346 -8.88 14.87 26.03
N ARG A 347 -10.23 14.94 25.94
CA ARG A 347 -11.04 13.89 25.32
C ARG A 347 -10.67 13.69 23.86
N MET A 348 -10.53 14.77 23.09
CA MET A 348 -10.15 14.69 21.67
C MET A 348 -8.79 13.98 21.49
N ALA A 349 -7.82 14.29 22.34
CA ALA A 349 -6.49 13.68 22.34
C ALA A 349 -6.55 12.16 22.62
N VAL A 350 -7.20 11.76 23.70
CA VAL A 350 -7.19 10.36 24.18
C VAL A 350 -8.12 9.45 23.39
N THR A 351 -9.31 9.91 23.03
CA THR A 351 -10.37 9.03 22.49
C THR A 351 -10.45 9.01 20.96
N ARG A 352 -9.88 10.02 20.28
CA ARG A 352 -9.91 10.13 18.81
C ARG A 352 -8.51 10.13 18.22
N GLN A 353 -7.67 11.09 18.58
CA GLN A 353 -6.35 11.25 17.97
C GLN A 353 -5.45 10.04 18.27
N PHE A 354 -5.34 9.61 19.53
CA PHE A 354 -4.46 8.50 19.91
C PHE A 354 -4.85 7.14 19.28
N PRO A 355 -6.12 6.68 19.35
CA PRO A 355 -6.51 5.39 18.76
C PRO A 355 -6.36 5.39 17.24
N TRP A 356 -6.67 6.50 16.57
CA TRP A 356 -6.47 6.62 15.12
C TRP A 356 -5.00 6.59 14.76
N ALA A 357 -4.13 7.26 15.52
CA ALA A 357 -2.69 7.22 15.29
C ALA A 357 -2.13 5.80 15.39
N VAL A 358 -2.49 5.07 16.47
CA VAL A 358 -2.08 3.68 16.68
C VAL A 358 -2.61 2.77 15.55
N GLN A 359 -3.88 2.95 15.17
CA GLN A 359 -4.48 2.20 14.06
C GLN A 359 -3.73 2.43 12.74
N THR A 360 -3.38 3.68 12.44
CA THR A 360 -2.63 4.03 11.23
C THR A 360 -1.24 3.42 11.24
N TRP A 361 -0.53 3.43 12.38
CA TRP A 361 0.77 2.76 12.50
C TRP A 361 0.65 1.25 12.27
N TYR A 362 -0.36 0.60 12.85
CA TYR A 362 -0.59 -0.82 12.68
C TYR A 362 -0.88 -1.19 11.22
N ASP A 363 -1.81 -0.47 10.57
CA ASP A 363 -2.15 -0.70 9.17
C ASP A 363 -0.95 -0.41 8.23
N SER A 364 -0.19 0.65 8.50
CA SER A 364 0.99 1.03 7.69
C SER A 364 2.14 0.04 7.82
N LEU A 365 2.46 -0.40 9.04
CA LEU A 365 3.50 -1.42 9.26
C LEU A 365 3.08 -2.76 8.66
N GLY A 366 1.80 -3.14 8.77
CA GLY A 366 1.25 -4.32 8.11
C GLY A 366 1.40 -4.27 6.58
N ALA A 367 1.14 -3.12 5.97
CA ALA A 367 1.36 -2.91 4.54
C ALA A 367 2.85 -2.98 4.16
N ILE A 368 3.73 -2.30 4.90
CA ILE A 368 5.19 -2.35 4.68
C ILE A 368 5.71 -3.78 4.79
N ASN A 369 5.24 -4.56 5.77
CA ASN A 369 5.65 -5.95 5.94
C ASN A 369 5.22 -6.82 4.75
N LYS A 370 4.00 -6.64 4.24
CA LYS A 370 3.54 -7.37 3.04
C LYS A 370 4.33 -7.00 1.79
N ILE A 371 4.66 -5.72 1.64
CA ILE A 371 5.50 -5.23 0.54
C ILE A 371 6.92 -5.79 0.68
N GLN A 372 7.47 -5.80 1.89
CA GLN A 372 8.79 -6.37 2.16
C GLN A 372 8.85 -7.87 1.83
N ASP A 373 7.85 -8.65 2.28
CA ASP A 373 7.72 -10.07 1.95
C ASP A 373 7.66 -10.29 0.44
N PHE A 374 6.86 -9.48 -0.27
CA PHE A 374 6.77 -9.51 -1.73
C PHE A 374 8.11 -9.18 -2.42
N LEU A 375 8.85 -8.18 -1.93
CA LEU A 375 10.15 -7.77 -2.49
C LEU A 375 11.24 -8.83 -2.29
N GLN A 376 11.10 -9.68 -1.28
CA GLN A 376 12.06 -10.73 -0.96
C GLN A 376 11.78 -12.07 -1.66
N LYS A 377 10.71 -12.14 -2.46
CA LYS A 377 10.40 -13.34 -3.25
C LYS A 377 11.44 -13.60 -4.34
N GLN A 378 11.54 -14.86 -4.77
CA GLN A 378 12.52 -15.31 -5.74
C GLN A 378 12.40 -14.54 -7.07
N GLU A 379 13.54 -14.07 -7.56
CA GLU A 379 13.65 -13.42 -8.86
C GLU A 379 13.93 -14.42 -9.97
N TYR A 380 13.49 -14.08 -11.17
CA TYR A 380 13.95 -14.69 -12.40
C TYR A 380 15.46 -14.48 -12.54
N LYS A 381 16.20 -15.58 -12.66
CA LYS A 381 17.62 -15.52 -12.93
C LYS A 381 17.81 -15.39 -14.43
N THR A 382 18.30 -14.23 -14.86
CA THR A 382 18.76 -14.08 -16.23
C THR A 382 19.89 -15.08 -16.51
N LEU A 383 19.74 -15.86 -17.58
CA LEU A 383 20.80 -16.71 -18.09
C LEU A 383 22.00 -15.84 -18.50
N GLU A 384 23.18 -16.09 -17.92
CA GLU A 384 24.40 -15.40 -18.32
C GLU A 384 24.77 -15.76 -19.76
N TYR A 385 24.90 -14.74 -20.61
CA TYR A 385 25.09 -14.91 -22.04
C TYR A 385 26.57 -14.95 -22.39
N ASN A 386 27.03 -16.09 -22.92
CA ASN A 386 28.29 -16.14 -23.65
C ASN A 386 28.01 -15.87 -25.14
N LEU A 387 28.51 -14.75 -25.67
CA LEU A 387 28.38 -14.40 -27.10
C LEU A 387 29.03 -15.43 -28.05
N THR A 388 29.84 -16.35 -27.51
CA THR A 388 30.64 -17.31 -28.28
C THR A 388 29.84 -18.52 -28.77
N THR A 389 28.73 -18.87 -28.12
CA THR A 389 27.93 -20.04 -28.49
C THR A 389 26.83 -19.67 -29.49
N THR A 390 26.91 -20.20 -30.71
CA THR A 390 25.90 -19.96 -31.77
C THR A 390 24.94 -21.16 -31.94
N GLU A 391 25.32 -22.31 -31.39
CA GLU A 391 24.53 -23.55 -31.37
C GLU A 391 23.63 -23.63 -30.12
N VAL A 392 22.52 -24.36 -30.24
CA VAL A 392 21.65 -24.68 -29.09
C VAL A 392 21.92 -26.12 -28.69
N VAL A 393 22.45 -26.30 -27.47
CA VAL A 393 22.82 -27.61 -26.92
C VAL A 393 22.05 -27.84 -25.62
N MET A 394 21.39 -28.99 -25.53
CA MET A 394 20.69 -29.48 -24.35
C MET A 394 21.22 -30.87 -24.00
N GLU A 395 21.73 -31.03 -22.78
CA GLU A 395 22.36 -32.27 -22.29
C GLU A 395 21.70 -32.72 -20.98
N ASN A 396 21.08 -33.91 -21.00
CA ASN A 396 20.43 -34.61 -19.90
C ASN A 396 19.48 -33.72 -19.07
N VAL A 397 18.61 -32.98 -19.76
CA VAL A 397 17.73 -32.03 -19.09
C VAL A 397 16.50 -32.70 -18.51
N THR A 398 16.31 -32.51 -17.21
CA THR A 398 15.13 -32.93 -16.45
C THR A 398 14.55 -31.75 -15.68
N ALA A 399 13.23 -31.53 -15.76
CA ALA A 399 12.57 -30.36 -15.19
C ALA A 399 11.21 -30.66 -14.56
N PHE A 400 10.91 -29.94 -13.46
CA PHE A 400 9.66 -29.99 -12.70
C PHE A 400 9.08 -28.59 -12.54
N TRP A 401 7.74 -28.45 -12.62
CA TRP A 401 7.06 -27.17 -12.32
C TRP A 401 7.04 -26.88 -10.82
N GLU A 402 6.80 -27.89 -9.99
CA GLU A 402 6.70 -27.73 -8.55
C GLU A 402 8.05 -27.90 -7.83
N GLU A 403 8.39 -26.94 -6.97
CA GLU A 403 9.62 -26.93 -6.16
C GLU A 403 9.73 -28.15 -5.24
N GLY A 404 8.60 -28.57 -4.67
CA GLY A 404 8.56 -29.64 -3.68
C GLY A 404 9.13 -30.95 -4.22
N PHE A 405 8.78 -31.32 -5.46
CA PHE A 405 9.27 -32.54 -6.10
C PHE A 405 10.71 -32.40 -6.61
N GLY A 406 11.07 -31.23 -7.16
CA GLY A 406 12.43 -30.95 -7.62
C GLY A 406 13.45 -31.01 -6.48
N GLU A 407 13.19 -30.35 -5.35
CA GLU A 407 14.08 -30.38 -4.19
C GLU A 407 14.18 -31.77 -3.56
N LEU A 408 13.06 -32.51 -3.47
CA LEU A 408 13.06 -33.88 -2.96
C LEU A 408 13.90 -34.79 -3.85
N PHE A 409 13.90 -34.55 -5.17
CA PHE A 409 14.67 -35.33 -6.14
C PHE A 409 16.17 -35.07 -5.96
N GLU A 410 16.56 -33.80 -5.81
CA GLU A 410 17.93 -33.42 -5.48
C GLU A 410 18.40 -34.01 -4.13
N LYS A 411 17.57 -33.88 -3.08
CA LYS A 411 17.87 -34.42 -1.73
C LYS A 411 18.00 -35.95 -1.73
N ALA A 412 17.12 -36.65 -2.45
CA ALA A 412 17.19 -38.11 -2.59
C ALA A 412 18.49 -38.54 -3.29
N LYS A 413 18.90 -37.83 -4.34
CA LYS A 413 20.15 -38.12 -5.06
C LYS A 413 21.41 -37.80 -4.25
N GLN A 414 21.41 -36.71 -3.48
CA GLN A 414 22.52 -36.40 -2.55
C GLN A 414 22.66 -37.47 -1.47
N ASN A 415 21.56 -37.98 -0.93
CA ASN A 415 21.58 -39.09 0.02
C ASN A 415 22.09 -40.40 -0.61
N ASN A 416 21.78 -40.66 -1.88
CA ASN A 416 22.28 -41.84 -2.60
C ASN A 416 23.79 -41.74 -2.91
N ASN A 417 24.28 -40.55 -3.30
CA ASN A 417 25.73 -40.32 -3.49
C ASN A 417 26.55 -40.47 -2.20
N ASN A 418 25.95 -40.19 -1.03
CA ASN A 418 26.57 -40.44 0.28
C ASN A 418 26.50 -41.92 0.71
N ARG A 419 25.61 -42.73 0.12
CA ARG A 419 25.52 -44.18 0.31
C ARG A 419 26.18 -44.92 -0.86
N LYS A 420 27.50 -44.76 -1.01
CA LYS A 420 28.28 -45.66 -1.86
C LYS A 420 28.43 -47.04 -1.20
N THR A 421 27.40 -47.88 -1.24
CA THR A 421 27.46 -49.36 -1.32
C THR A 421 26.09 -49.99 -1.10
N SER A 422 25.41 -50.39 -2.18
CA SER A 422 24.75 -51.71 -2.35
C SER A 422 23.95 -51.71 -3.66
N ASN A 423 24.44 -52.47 -4.66
CA ASN A 423 23.93 -52.58 -6.04
C ASN A 423 22.58 -53.32 -6.17
N GLY A 424 21.57 -52.99 -5.37
CA GLY A 424 20.27 -53.68 -5.39
C GLY A 424 19.01 -52.81 -5.29
N ASP A 425 19.11 -51.59 -4.76
CA ASP A 425 17.92 -50.84 -4.31
C ASP A 425 17.55 -49.60 -5.15
N ASP A 426 18.28 -49.31 -6.23
CA ASP A 426 17.96 -48.15 -7.08
C ASP A 426 16.58 -48.27 -7.73
N SER A 427 16.12 -49.48 -8.07
CA SER A 427 14.80 -49.69 -8.70
C SER A 427 13.63 -49.47 -7.73
N LEU A 428 13.78 -49.82 -6.46
CA LEU A 428 12.74 -49.68 -5.42
C LEU A 428 12.59 -48.23 -4.93
N PHE A 429 13.65 -47.42 -5.02
CA PHE A 429 13.58 -46.00 -4.67
C PHE A 429 12.93 -45.15 -5.77
N PHE A 430 13.23 -45.42 -7.05
CA PHE A 430 12.59 -44.73 -8.18
C PHE A 430 11.08 -45.05 -8.28
N SER A 431 10.63 -46.25 -7.91
CA SER A 431 9.20 -46.57 -7.85
C SER A 431 8.48 -45.75 -6.78
N ASN A 432 9.09 -45.52 -5.61
CA ASN A 432 8.52 -44.65 -4.57
C ASN A 432 8.53 -43.17 -4.96
N PHE A 433 9.45 -42.74 -5.82
CA PHE A 433 9.50 -41.37 -6.33
C PHE A 433 8.47 -41.11 -7.43
N SER A 434 8.19 -42.12 -8.26
CA SER A 434 7.11 -42.08 -9.27
C SER A 434 5.71 -41.89 -8.66
N LEU A 435 5.55 -42.18 -7.35
CA LEU A 435 4.33 -41.95 -6.58
C LEU A 435 4.14 -40.50 -6.12
N LEU A 436 5.20 -39.66 -6.14
CA LEU A 436 5.16 -38.27 -5.69
C LEU A 436 4.85 -37.30 -6.85
N GLY A 437 5.42 -37.54 -8.04
CA GLY A 437 5.12 -36.76 -9.23
C GLY A 437 6.07 -37.06 -10.38
N THR A 438 5.58 -37.12 -11.61
CA THR A 438 6.41 -37.35 -12.81
C THR A 438 7.05 -36.04 -13.29
N PRO A 439 8.34 -36.03 -13.67
CA PRO A 439 8.94 -34.87 -14.30
C PRO A 439 8.24 -34.54 -15.62
N VAL A 440 8.09 -33.25 -15.90
CA VAL A 440 7.45 -32.80 -17.16
C VAL A 440 8.37 -33.01 -18.35
N LEU A 441 9.68 -32.88 -18.12
CA LEU A 441 10.73 -33.22 -19.08
C LEU A 441 11.71 -34.14 -18.37
N LYS A 442 12.12 -35.24 -19.01
CA LYS A 442 13.14 -36.16 -18.49
C LYS A 442 14.17 -36.48 -19.56
N ASP A 443 15.45 -36.46 -19.19
CA ASP A 443 16.58 -36.95 -19.98
C ASP A 443 16.62 -36.42 -21.42
N ILE A 444 16.26 -35.14 -21.62
CA ILE A 444 16.23 -34.53 -22.96
C ILE A 444 17.65 -34.20 -23.42
N ASN A 445 17.99 -34.67 -24.62
CA ASN A 445 19.28 -34.50 -25.26
C ASN A 445 19.11 -34.12 -26.73
N PHE A 446 19.57 -32.94 -27.14
CA PHE A 446 19.66 -32.57 -28.55
C PHE A 446 20.66 -31.43 -28.79
N LYS A 447 21.12 -31.34 -30.04
CA LYS A 447 21.98 -30.26 -30.55
C LYS A 447 21.40 -29.71 -31.85
N ILE A 448 21.32 -28.38 -31.96
CA ILE A 448 20.84 -27.67 -33.15
C ILE A 448 21.94 -26.74 -33.65
N GLU A 449 22.33 -26.93 -34.91
CA GLU A 449 23.28 -26.05 -35.60
C GLU A 449 22.58 -24.80 -36.14
N ARG A 450 23.36 -23.73 -36.37
CA ARG A 450 22.81 -22.47 -36.91
C ARG A 450 22.19 -22.68 -38.28
N GLY A 451 20.96 -22.16 -38.47
CA GLY A 451 20.25 -22.19 -39.75
C GLY A 451 19.41 -23.44 -39.97
N GLN A 452 19.31 -24.34 -38.98
CA GLN A 452 18.43 -25.51 -39.03
C GLN A 452 17.07 -25.20 -38.38
N LEU A 453 16.02 -25.80 -38.92
CA LEU A 453 14.67 -25.78 -38.35
C LEU A 453 14.42 -27.10 -37.60
N LEU A 454 14.11 -27.02 -36.31
CA LEU A 454 13.69 -28.19 -35.52
C LEU A 454 12.17 -28.25 -35.41
N ALA A 455 11.58 -29.37 -35.82
CA ALA A 455 10.15 -29.63 -35.64
C ALA A 455 9.92 -30.48 -34.37
N VAL A 456 9.18 -29.94 -33.40
CA VAL A 456 8.80 -30.65 -32.17
C VAL A 456 7.35 -31.10 -32.27
N ALA A 457 7.13 -32.42 -32.29
CA ALA A 457 5.80 -33.03 -32.39
C ALA A 457 5.51 -33.94 -31.20
N GLY A 458 4.23 -34.17 -30.90
CA GLY A 458 3.79 -35.04 -29.81
C GLY A 458 2.34 -34.77 -29.40
N SER A 459 1.78 -35.66 -28.58
CA SER A 459 0.41 -35.55 -28.07
C SER A 459 0.19 -34.29 -27.21
N THR A 460 -1.07 -33.91 -26.99
CA THR A 460 -1.45 -32.85 -26.05
C THR A 460 -0.95 -33.23 -24.64
N GLY A 461 -0.31 -32.30 -23.94
CA GLY A 461 0.30 -32.57 -22.63
C GLY A 461 1.70 -33.20 -22.65
N ALA A 462 2.28 -33.49 -23.81
CA ALA A 462 3.63 -34.09 -23.92
C ALA A 462 4.81 -33.17 -23.52
N GLY A 463 4.57 -32.00 -22.93
CA GLY A 463 5.63 -31.09 -22.49
C GLY A 463 6.25 -30.18 -23.56
N LYS A 464 5.66 -30.09 -24.77
CA LYS A 464 6.17 -29.25 -25.89
C LYS A 464 6.37 -27.78 -25.48
N THR A 465 5.36 -27.18 -24.86
CA THR A 465 5.43 -25.79 -24.38
C THR A 465 6.43 -25.65 -23.24
N SER A 466 6.49 -26.63 -22.33
CA SER A 466 7.47 -26.66 -21.24
C SER A 466 8.91 -26.72 -21.75
N LEU A 467 9.17 -27.44 -22.85
CA LEU A 467 10.48 -27.46 -23.50
C LEU A 467 10.90 -26.06 -23.96
N LEU A 468 9.98 -25.29 -24.55
CA LEU A 468 10.25 -23.90 -24.94
C LEU A 468 10.50 -23.00 -23.73
N MET A 469 9.75 -23.18 -22.63
CA MET A 469 9.94 -22.43 -21.37
C MET A 469 11.32 -22.70 -20.77
N VAL A 470 11.82 -23.93 -20.87
CA VAL A 470 13.17 -24.30 -20.44
C VAL A 470 14.25 -23.65 -21.31
N ILE A 471 14.05 -23.60 -22.64
CA ILE A 471 14.96 -22.89 -23.56
C ILE A 471 14.96 -21.37 -23.30
N MET A 472 13.83 -20.77 -22.92
CA MET A 472 13.78 -19.35 -22.55
C MET A 472 14.37 -19.05 -21.17
N GLY A 473 14.54 -20.08 -20.32
CA GLY A 473 14.97 -19.94 -18.93
C GLY A 473 13.84 -19.58 -17.95
N GLU A 474 12.57 -19.59 -18.38
CA GLU A 474 11.41 -19.39 -17.50
C GLU A 474 11.21 -20.57 -16.54
N LEU A 475 11.47 -21.79 -17.04
CA LEU A 475 11.48 -23.01 -16.24
C LEU A 475 12.94 -23.44 -16.01
N GLU A 476 13.43 -23.29 -14.78
CA GLU A 476 14.79 -23.76 -14.44
C GLU A 476 14.84 -25.30 -14.43
N PRO A 477 15.80 -25.93 -15.14
CA PRO A 477 15.98 -27.38 -15.08
C PRO A 477 16.55 -27.79 -13.70
N SER A 478 16.10 -28.93 -13.18
CA SER A 478 16.63 -29.52 -11.94
C SER A 478 17.92 -30.31 -12.20
N GLU A 479 18.03 -30.92 -13.37
CA GLU A 479 19.23 -31.61 -13.83
C GLU A 479 19.50 -31.28 -15.30
N GLY A 480 20.77 -31.36 -15.69
CA GLY A 480 21.22 -31.13 -17.05
C GLY A 480 21.81 -29.74 -17.29
N LYS A 481 22.25 -29.51 -18.51
CA LYS A 481 22.84 -28.24 -18.95
C LYS A 481 22.20 -27.78 -20.24
N ILE A 482 21.99 -26.47 -20.33
CA ILE A 482 21.45 -25.79 -21.50
C ILE A 482 22.43 -24.70 -21.89
N LYS A 483 22.77 -24.63 -23.17
CA LYS A 483 23.66 -23.62 -23.74
C LYS A 483 23.06 -23.11 -25.04
N HIS A 484 22.87 -21.79 -25.16
CA HIS A 484 22.47 -21.13 -26.39
C HIS A 484 22.87 -19.65 -26.38
N SER A 485 22.80 -19.00 -27.54
CA SER A 485 22.99 -17.55 -27.67
C SER A 485 21.85 -16.76 -26.99
N GLY A 486 22.14 -15.56 -26.48
CA GLY A 486 21.20 -14.81 -25.63
C GLY A 486 20.02 -14.12 -26.32
N ARG A 487 20.00 -13.99 -27.66
CA ARG A 487 18.89 -13.37 -28.38
C ARG A 487 17.88 -14.43 -28.81
N ILE A 488 16.72 -14.44 -28.15
CA ILE A 488 15.60 -15.31 -28.46
C ILE A 488 14.38 -14.48 -28.88
N SER A 489 13.61 -15.01 -29.83
CA SER A 489 12.29 -14.48 -30.19
C SER A 489 11.27 -15.55 -29.87
N PHE A 490 10.16 -15.17 -29.22
CA PHE A 490 9.13 -16.08 -28.77
C PHE A 490 7.77 -15.69 -29.34
N CYS A 491 7.02 -16.68 -29.83
CA CYS A 491 5.63 -16.54 -30.23
C CYS A 491 4.80 -17.46 -29.33
N SER A 492 3.94 -16.88 -28.51
CA SER A 492 3.14 -17.60 -27.52
C SER A 492 1.96 -18.34 -28.17
N GLN A 493 1.55 -19.45 -27.54
CA GLN A 493 0.36 -20.20 -27.95
C GLN A 493 -0.93 -19.37 -27.81
N PHE A 494 -1.03 -18.60 -26.73
CA PHE A 494 -2.08 -17.60 -26.54
C PHE A 494 -1.54 -16.25 -27.00
N SER A 495 -2.17 -15.67 -28.03
CA SER A 495 -1.78 -14.36 -28.53
C SER A 495 -2.22 -13.27 -27.55
N TRP A 496 -1.30 -12.36 -27.25
CA TRP A 496 -1.58 -11.17 -26.45
C TRP A 496 -1.33 -9.93 -27.30
N ILE A 497 -2.29 -9.00 -27.29
CA ILE A 497 -2.23 -7.74 -28.02
C ILE A 497 -2.20 -6.61 -26.98
N MET A 498 -1.18 -5.78 -27.04
CA MET A 498 -1.06 -4.59 -26.23
C MET A 498 -2.09 -3.54 -26.66
N PRO A 499 -2.70 -2.80 -25.72
CA PRO A 499 -3.52 -1.64 -26.03
C PRO A 499 -2.73 -0.64 -26.86
N GLY A 500 -3.21 -0.32 -28.06
CA GLY A 500 -2.52 0.56 -28.99
C GLY A 500 -2.83 0.21 -30.44
N THR A 501 -1.98 0.66 -31.34
CA THR A 501 -2.13 0.39 -32.77
C THR A 501 -1.56 -0.98 -33.17
N ILE A 502 -2.03 -1.53 -34.28
CA ILE A 502 -1.43 -2.74 -34.89
C ILE A 502 0.06 -2.51 -35.19
N LYS A 503 0.42 -1.31 -35.64
CA LYS A 503 1.82 -0.96 -35.91
C LYS A 503 2.67 -1.05 -34.63
N GLU A 504 2.21 -0.47 -33.52
CA GLU A 504 2.90 -0.53 -32.21
C GLU A 504 3.08 -1.96 -31.71
N ASN A 505 2.07 -2.81 -31.90
CA ASN A 505 2.17 -4.23 -31.55
C ASN A 505 3.21 -4.98 -32.38
N ILE A 506 3.32 -4.68 -33.69
CA ILE A 506 4.28 -5.35 -34.58
C ILE A 506 5.72 -4.83 -34.37
N ILE A 507 5.90 -3.52 -34.18
CA ILE A 507 7.24 -2.95 -33.93
C ILE A 507 7.71 -3.19 -32.50
N PHE A 508 6.79 -3.36 -31.55
CA PHE A 508 7.07 -3.72 -30.15
C PHE A 508 8.18 -2.86 -29.49
N GLY A 509 8.09 -1.54 -29.64
CA GLY A 509 9.00 -0.59 -28.99
C GLY A 509 10.34 -0.33 -29.69
N VAL A 510 10.60 -0.93 -30.87
CA VAL A 510 11.78 -0.61 -31.69
C VAL A 510 11.50 0.44 -32.77
N SER A 511 12.57 1.00 -33.35
CA SER A 511 12.48 2.01 -34.41
C SER A 511 11.80 1.46 -35.67
N TYR A 512 11.01 2.30 -36.33
CA TYR A 512 10.31 1.94 -37.56
C TYR A 512 11.26 1.86 -38.76
N ASP A 513 11.23 0.71 -39.45
CA ASP A 513 11.87 0.50 -40.75
C ASP A 513 10.80 0.11 -41.76
N GLU A 514 10.57 0.99 -42.74
CA GLU A 514 9.51 0.82 -43.75
C GLU A 514 9.69 -0.46 -44.57
N TYR A 515 10.92 -0.77 -45.02
CA TYR A 515 11.18 -1.92 -45.88
C TYR A 515 10.94 -3.21 -45.11
N ARG A 516 11.55 -3.32 -43.91
CA ARG A 516 11.39 -4.50 -43.05
C ARG A 516 9.94 -4.70 -42.61
N TYR A 517 9.24 -3.63 -42.26
CA TYR A 517 7.84 -3.70 -41.85
C TYR A 517 6.96 -4.21 -42.99
N ARG A 518 7.07 -3.65 -44.20
CA ARG A 518 6.28 -4.11 -45.35
C ARG A 518 6.61 -5.54 -45.76
N SER A 519 7.88 -5.92 -45.77
CA SER A 519 8.28 -7.28 -46.14
C SER A 519 7.72 -8.31 -45.15
N VAL A 520 7.72 -8.00 -43.85
CA VAL A 520 7.15 -8.88 -42.81
C VAL A 520 5.64 -8.98 -42.94
N ILE A 521 4.94 -7.85 -43.15
CA ILE A 521 3.48 -7.84 -43.36
C ILE A 521 3.08 -8.68 -44.57
N LYS A 522 3.81 -8.54 -45.68
CA LYS A 522 3.58 -9.31 -46.90
C LYS A 522 3.86 -10.80 -46.69
N ALA A 523 4.97 -11.14 -46.01
CA ALA A 523 5.32 -12.54 -45.70
C ALA A 523 4.30 -13.22 -44.77
N CYS A 524 3.74 -12.47 -43.81
CA CYS A 524 2.69 -12.94 -42.91
C CYS A 524 1.28 -12.86 -43.53
N GLN A 525 1.16 -12.43 -44.79
CA GLN A 525 -0.12 -12.31 -45.51
C GLN A 525 -1.16 -11.40 -44.82
N LEU A 526 -0.69 -10.39 -44.10
CA LEU A 526 -1.54 -9.46 -43.36
C LEU A 526 -2.02 -8.26 -44.22
N GLU A 527 -1.62 -8.18 -45.50
CA GLU A 527 -2.04 -7.10 -46.41
C GLU A 527 -3.54 -7.11 -46.68
N GLU A 528 -4.13 -8.30 -46.81
CA GLU A 528 -5.57 -8.46 -47.09
C GLU A 528 -6.41 -8.04 -45.86
N VAL A 529 -6.00 -8.49 -44.67
CA VAL A 529 -6.63 -8.13 -43.39
C VAL A 529 -6.55 -6.62 -43.14
N ARG A 530 -5.45 -5.97 -43.51
CA ARG A 530 -5.31 -4.51 -43.40
C ARG A 530 -6.36 -3.75 -44.22
N ASN A 531 -6.79 -4.31 -45.35
CA ASN A 531 -7.84 -3.70 -46.17
C ASN A 531 -9.22 -3.86 -45.55
N TYR A 532 -9.48 -4.94 -44.81
CA TYR A 532 -10.74 -5.17 -44.08
C TYR A 532 -10.85 -4.33 -42.80
N VAL A 533 -9.75 -4.11 -42.07
CA VAL A 533 -9.76 -3.38 -40.79
C VAL A 533 -9.89 -1.87 -40.99
N LYS A 534 -9.58 -1.33 -42.17
CA LYS A 534 -9.81 0.10 -42.48
C LYS A 534 -11.28 0.42 -42.79
N THR A 535 -12.13 -0.58 -42.97
CA THR A 535 -13.53 -0.43 -43.39
C THR A 535 -14.52 -0.42 -42.21
N PHE A 536 -14.01 -0.50 -40.98
CA PHE A 536 -14.70 -0.24 -39.73
C PHE A 536 -14.02 0.92 -39.01
#